data_AF-A0A920TND7-F1
#
_entry.id   AF-A0A920TND7-F1
#
_cell.length_a   1.000
_cell.length_b   1.000
_cell.length_c   1.000
_cell.angle_alpha   90.00
_cell.angle_beta   90.00
_cell.angle_gamma   90.00
#
_symmetry.space_group_name_H-M   'P 1'
#
loop_
_entity.id
_entity.type
_entity.pdbx_description
1 polymer ?
#
loop_
_entity_poly.entity_id
_entity_poly.type
_entity_poly.pdbx_seq_one_letter_code
_entity_poly.pdbx_strand_id
1 'polypeptide(L)' 'MLREIKFWQKEVEKIASIPVFTSTKKLVRAYGKESNMGNLFADAVAATDERIDVAVINRELLGRILMPEL' A
#
# COMPACT_ATOMS: atom_id res chain seq x y z
N MET A 1 -10.46 -27.04 -3.67
CA MET A 1 -9.53 -25.89 -3.59
C MET A 1 -9.80 -24.80 -4.62
N LEU A 2 -9.86 -25.10 -5.92
CA LEU A 2 -10.04 -24.06 -6.96
C LEU A 2 -11.40 -23.33 -6.85
N ARG A 3 -12.45 -24.04 -6.44
CA ARG A 3 -13.80 -23.48 -6.24
C ARG A 3 -13.82 -22.48 -5.09
N GLU A 4 -13.16 -22.82 -3.99
CA GLU A 4 -13.07 -22.01 -2.78
C GLU A 4 -12.24 -20.75 -3.04
N ILE A 5 -11.13 -20.87 -3.77
CA ILE A 5 -10.31 -19.71 -4.19
C ILE A 5 -11.15 -18.75 -5.05
N LYS A 6 -11.87 -19.26 -6.05
CA LYS A 6 -12.71 -18.42 -6.93
C LYS A 6 -13.85 -17.75 -6.17
N PHE A 7 -14.48 -18.45 -5.24
CA PHE A 7 -15.52 -17.90 -4.40
C PHE A 7 -14.99 -16.71 -3.58
N TRP A 8 -13.89 -16.91 -2.84
CA TRP A 8 -13.31 -15.84 -2.02
C TRP A 8 -12.76 -14.69 -2.84
N GLN A 9 -12.17 -14.96 -4.01
CA GLN A 9 -11.73 -13.91 -4.91
C GLN A 9 -12.92 -13.02 -5.33
N LYS A 10 -14.05 -13.62 -5.73
CA LYS A 10 -15.25 -12.86 -6.12
C LYS A 10 -15.82 -12.03 -4.98
N GLU A 11 -15.80 -12.53 -3.74
CA GLU A 11 -16.30 -11.79 -2.59
C GLU A 11 -15.39 -10.62 -2.22
N VAL A 12 -14.06 -10.81 -2.22
CA VAL A 12 -13.09 -9.76 -1.90
C VAL A 12 -13.01 -8.70 -2.99
N GLU A 13 -13.11 -9.08 -4.27
CA GLU A 13 -12.98 -8.18 -5.41
C GLU A 13 -14.03 -7.07 -5.42
N LYS A 14 -15.22 -7.29 -4.84
CA LYS A 14 -16.27 -6.27 -4.67
C LYS A 14 -15.80 -5.05 -3.88
N ILE A 15 -14.82 -5.22 -3.00
CA ILE A 15 -14.28 -4.17 -2.13
C ILE A 15 -12.88 -3.77 -2.58
N ALA A 16 -12.01 -4.75 -2.87
CA ALA A 16 -10.61 -4.51 -3.19
C ALA A 16 -10.38 -3.84 -4.56
N SER A 17 -11.37 -3.86 -5.45
CA SER A 17 -11.29 -3.20 -6.76
C SER A 17 -11.59 -1.70 -6.72
N ILE A 18 -12.11 -1.18 -5.59
CA ILE A 18 -12.46 0.23 -5.46
C ILE A 18 -11.16 1.07 -5.37
N PRO A 19 -10.88 1.97 -6.32
CA PRO A 19 -9.70 2.82 -6.24
C PRO A 19 -9.85 3.84 -5.11
N VAL A 20 -8.85 3.91 -4.23
CA VAL A 20 -8.81 4.87 -3.11
C VAL A 20 -7.87 6.05 -3.37
N PHE A 21 -6.96 5.91 -4.32
CA PHE A 21 -6.00 6.93 -4.74
C PHE A 21 -5.38 6.55 -6.08
N THR A 22 -4.93 7.54 -6.85
CA THR A 22 -4.18 7.34 -8.09
C THR A 22 -2.82 8.04 -7.99
N SER A 23 -1.78 7.41 -8.53
CA SER A 23 -0.43 7.97 -8.57
C SER A 23 0.07 8.04 -10.00
N THR A 24 0.61 9.18 -10.41
CA THR A 24 1.32 9.34 -11.69
C THR A 24 2.73 8.73 -11.64
N LYS A 25 3.21 8.38 -10.45
CA LYS A 25 4.52 7.75 -10.24
C LYS A 25 4.35 6.31 -9.75
N LYS A 26 5.22 5.43 -10.24
CA LYS A 26 5.34 4.06 -9.71
C LYS A 26 5.79 4.10 -8.25
N LEU A 27 5.06 3.42 -7.37
CA LEU A 27 5.40 3.29 -5.95
C LEU A 27 6.29 2.07 -5.75
N VAL A 28 7.53 2.30 -5.36
CA VAL A 28 8.57 1.29 -5.19
C VAL A 28 8.94 1.13 -3.72
N ARG A 29 9.31 -0.09 -3.35
CA ARG A 29 9.96 -0.44 -2.08
C ARG A 29 11.47 -0.55 -2.27
N ALA A 30 12.23 -0.23 -1.23
CA ALA A 30 13.67 -0.45 -1.22
C ALA A 30 14.15 -1.07 0.11
N TYR A 31 15.24 -1.83 0.06
CA TYR A 31 15.92 -2.38 1.24
C TYR A 31 17.21 -1.59 1.52
N GLY A 32 17.45 -1.24 2.78
CA GLY A 32 18.66 -0.55 3.22
C GLY A 32 18.73 0.91 2.81
N LYS A 33 17.66 1.44 2.19
CA LYS A 33 17.53 2.82 1.78
C LYS A 33 16.06 3.23 1.73
N GLU A 34 15.85 4.54 1.68
CA GLU A 34 14.55 5.19 1.53
C GLU A 34 13.83 4.77 0.24
N SER A 35 12.49 4.83 0.25
CA SER A 35 11.67 4.55 -0.93
C SER A 35 10.39 5.37 -0.91
N ASN A 36 9.89 5.77 -2.08
CA ASN A 36 8.70 6.62 -2.17
C ASN A 36 7.44 5.94 -1.57
N MET A 37 7.34 4.61 -1.63
CA MET A 37 6.27 3.89 -0.94
C MET A 37 6.48 3.89 0.57
N GLY A 38 7.71 3.67 1.06
CA GLY A 38 8.01 3.78 2.49
C GLY A 38 7.66 5.15 3.07
N ASN A 39 8.02 6.22 2.35
CA ASN A 39 7.70 7.59 2.73
C ASN A 39 6.19 7.85 2.74
N LEU A 40 5.48 7.46 1.67
CA LEU A 40 4.04 7.62 1.58
C LEU A 40 3.31 7.01 2.80
N PHE A 41 3.73 5.82 3.25
CA PHE A 41 3.15 5.19 4.43
C PHE A 41 3.56 5.89 5.74
N ALA A 42 4.80 6.36 5.86
CA ALA A 42 5.25 7.10 7.04
C ALA A 42 4.50 8.43 7.17
N ASP A 43 4.38 9.17 6.06
CA ASP A 43 3.65 10.44 5.97
C ASP A 43 2.15 10.22 6.27
N ALA A 44 1.56 9.13 5.76
CA ALA A 44 0.17 8.80 6.06
C ALA A 44 -0.06 8.53 7.55
N VAL A 45 0.88 7.87 8.24
CA VAL A 45 0.79 7.65 9.70
C VAL A 45 0.96 8.96 10.46
N ALA A 46 1.95 9.77 10.11
CA ALA A 46 2.16 11.07 10.73
C ALA A 46 0.93 11.99 10.56
N ALA A 47 0.23 11.91 9.42
CA ALA A 47 -0.99 12.69 9.17
C ALA A 47 -2.22 12.25 9.99
N THR A 48 -2.18 11.08 10.67
CA THR A 48 -3.31 10.62 11.49
C THR A 48 -3.43 11.33 12.83
N ASP A 49 -2.32 11.86 13.37
CA ASP A 49 -2.27 12.52 14.66
C ASP A 49 -1.13 13.55 14.67
N GLU A 50 -1.47 14.82 14.86
CA GLU A 50 -0.53 15.95 14.86
C GLU A 50 0.54 15.87 15.95
N ARG A 51 0.38 14.99 16.94
CA ARG A 51 1.36 14.75 18.01
C ARG A 51 2.48 13.79 17.59
N ILE A 52 2.39 13.17 16.42
CA ILE A 52 3.41 12.26 15.91
C ILE A 52 4.54 13.08 15.28
N ASP A 53 5.66 13.21 15.98
CA ASP A 53 6.85 13.89 15.47
C ASP A 53 7.64 13.04 14.46
N VAL A 54 7.62 11.71 14.62
CA VAL A 54 8.35 10.75 13.78
C VAL A 54 7.53 9.48 13.61
N ALA A 55 7.29 9.09 12.35
CA ALA A 55 6.70 7.80 12.00
C ALA A 55 7.74 6.86 11.39
N VAL A 56 7.79 5.61 11.86
CA VAL A 56 8.70 4.58 11.35
C VAL A 56 7.89 3.42 10.82
N ILE A 57 8.11 3.06 9.55
CA ILE A 57 7.43 1.96 8.88
C ILE A 57 8.41 0.82 8.64
N ASN A 58 8.07 -0.38 9.11
CA ASN A 58 8.81 -1.58 8.73
C ASN A 58 8.49 -1.95 7.27
N ARG A 59 9.50 -1.86 6.41
CA ARG A 59 9.36 -2.17 4.98
C ARG A 59 8.88 -3.60 4.69
N GLU A 60 9.07 -4.56 5.61
CA GLU A 60 8.65 -5.95 5.41
C GLU A 60 7.13 -6.11 5.43
N LEU A 61 6.43 -5.13 6.02
CA LEU A 61 4.97 -5.04 6.00
C LEU A 61 4.44 -4.48 4.68
N LEU A 62 5.31 -3.88 3.85
CA LEU A 62 4.91 -3.37 2.54
C LEU A 62 4.90 -4.52 1.52
N GLY A 63 3.71 -4.88 1.07
CA GLY A 63 3.48 -5.98 0.14
C GLY A 63 4.11 -5.75 -1.24
N ARG A 64 3.27 -5.44 -2.24
CA ARG A 64 3.67 -5.37 -3.66
C ARG A 64 3.88 -3.93 -4.11
N ILE A 65 4.75 -3.77 -5.12
CA ILE A 65 4.95 -2.53 -5.87
C ILE A 65 3.61 -2.14 -6.53
N LEU A 66 3.21 -0.88 -6.39
CA LEU A 66 2.01 -0.35 -7.06
C LEU A 66 2.42 0.36 -8.35
N MET A 67 1.83 -0.08 -9.45
CA MET A 67 2.04 0.52 -10.77
C MET A 67 1.14 1.76 -10.92
N PRO A 68 1.59 2.79 -11.66
CA PRO A 68 0.70 3.88 -12.03
C PRO A 68 -0.42 3.33 -12.91
N GLU A 69 -1.62 3.90 -12.80
CA GLU A 69 -2.65 3.68 -13.82
C GLU A 69 -2.16 4.35 -15.11
N LEU A 70 -2.17 3.59 -16.22
CA LEU A 70 -1.91 4.06 -17.58
C LEU A 70 -3.23 4.40 -18.27
#